data_AF-A0A6B3HJ69-F1
#
_entry.id   AF-A0A6B3HJ69-F1
#
_cell.length_a   1.000
_cell.length_b   1.000
_cell.length_c   1.000
_cell.angle_alpha   90.00
_cell.angle_beta   90.00
_cell.angle_gamma   90.00
#
_symmetry.space_group_name_H-M   'P 1'
#
loop_
_entity.id
_entity.type
_entity.pdbx_description
1 polymer ?
#
loop_
_entity_poly.entity_id
_entity_poly.type
_entity_poly.pdbx_seq_one_letter_code
_entity_poly.pdbx_strand_id
1 'polypeptide(L)'
;MHLTSARRTLVVTAALGLALASAPAVAQPQATASTNAPVKVSLTVKGPDGRLFKGKIKTKGHDVTTATGGTHRCDGTNGGANPSAVPTPTAALDDAARKRHFTWDGTW
;
A
#
# COMPACT_ATOMS: atom_id res chain seq x y z
N MET A 1 -21.19 68.32 31.63
CA MET A 1 -22.30 67.68 30.90
C MET A 1 -21.74 66.52 30.09
N HIS A 2 -21.92 65.31 30.63
CA HIS A 2 -21.38 64.03 30.14
C HIS A 2 -22.34 63.38 29.14
N LEU A 3 -22.50 63.92 27.94
CA LEU A 3 -23.28 63.23 26.91
C LEU A 3 -22.74 63.62 25.52
N THR A 4 -21.75 62.91 25.01
CA THR A 4 -21.50 62.84 23.55
C THR A 4 -20.47 61.78 23.13
N SER A 5 -19.54 61.35 23.98
CA SER A 5 -18.46 60.42 23.55
C SER A 5 -18.78 58.92 23.54
N ALA A 6 -19.95 58.49 24.04
CA ALA A 6 -20.21 57.06 24.26
C ALA A 6 -20.89 56.32 23.07
N ARG A 7 -20.96 56.90 21.87
CA ARG A 7 -21.66 56.29 20.71
C ARG A 7 -20.79 55.91 19.52
N ARG A 8 -19.46 56.12 19.57
CA ARG A 8 -18.55 55.79 18.45
C ARG A 8 -17.61 54.62 18.69
N THR A 9 -17.71 53.94 19.83
CA THR A 9 -16.79 52.85 20.21
C THR A 9 -17.45 51.47 20.21
N LEU A 10 -18.43 51.25 19.34
CA LEU A 10 -19.17 49.99 19.26
C LEU A 10 -19.54 49.64 17.81
N VAL A 11 -18.64 49.89 16.86
CA VAL A 11 -18.82 49.38 15.48
C VAL A 11 -17.54 48.76 14.89
N VAL A 12 -16.36 48.94 15.48
CA VAL A 12 -15.08 48.55 14.85
C VAL A 12 -14.39 47.33 15.51
N THR A 13 -15.10 46.51 16.28
CA THR A 13 -14.54 45.27 16.88
C THR A 13 -15.34 44.01 16.58
N ALA A 14 -16.11 43.98 15.48
CA ALA A 14 -16.78 42.76 15.02
C ALA A 14 -16.34 42.28 13.63
N ALA A 15 -15.47 43.00 12.92
CA ALA A 15 -15.12 42.68 11.53
C ALA A 15 -13.81 41.89 11.34
N LEU A 16 -12.89 41.88 12.32
CA LEU A 16 -11.62 41.15 12.19
C LEU A 16 -11.61 39.74 12.81
N GLY A 17 -12.64 39.37 13.58
CA GLY A 17 -12.71 38.03 14.20
C GLY A 17 -13.32 36.95 13.29
N LEU A 18 -14.02 37.33 12.22
CA LEU A 18 -14.80 36.40 11.38
C LEU A 18 -14.10 35.96 10.08
N ALA A 19 -12.89 36.44 9.79
CA ALA A 19 -12.21 36.13 8.53
C ALA A 19 -11.28 34.90 8.59
N LEU A 20 -11.04 34.29 9.76
CA LEU A 20 -10.13 33.15 9.90
C LEU A 20 -10.83 31.77 9.89
N ALA A 21 -12.15 31.70 9.76
CA ALA A 21 -12.89 30.43 9.87
C ALA A 21 -13.33 29.82 8.52
N SER A 22 -12.89 30.36 7.39
CA SER A 22 -13.28 29.90 6.05
C SER A 22 -12.11 29.35 5.23
N ALA A 23 -11.16 28.66 5.89
CA ALA A 23 -10.27 27.78 5.14
C ALA A 23 -11.11 26.63 4.58
N PRO A 24 -11.15 26.40 3.25
CA PRO A 24 -11.84 25.24 2.70
C PRO A 24 -11.21 23.99 3.31
N ALA A 25 -12.05 23.10 3.85
CA ALA A 25 -11.60 21.79 4.30
C ALA A 25 -10.98 21.07 3.08
N VAL A 26 -9.65 21.01 3.02
CA VAL A 26 -8.95 20.19 2.05
C VAL A 26 -9.29 18.75 2.38
N ALA A 27 -10.14 18.12 1.55
CA ALA A 27 -10.45 16.71 1.67
C ALA A 27 -9.12 15.94 1.57
N GLN A 28 -8.67 15.34 2.67
CA GLN A 28 -7.53 14.45 2.63
C GLN A 28 -7.91 13.24 1.76
N PRO A 29 -7.07 12.84 0.79
CA PRO A 29 -7.29 11.63 0.03
C PRO A 29 -7.46 10.47 1.03
N GLN A 30 -8.60 9.80 0.98
CA GLN A 30 -8.81 8.58 1.75
C GLN A 30 -7.74 7.59 1.28
N ALA A 31 -6.86 7.14 2.19
CA ALA A 31 -5.82 6.18 1.86
C ALA A 31 -6.48 4.90 1.34
N THR A 32 -6.43 4.69 0.02
CA THR A 32 -6.89 3.45 -0.59
C THR A 32 -5.96 2.33 -0.16
N ALA A 33 -6.53 1.22 0.31
CA ALA A 33 -5.74 0.04 0.64
C ALA A 33 -4.89 -0.36 -0.58
N SER A 34 -3.59 -0.57 -0.35
CA SER A 34 -2.68 -0.99 -1.42
C SER A 34 -3.16 -2.30 -2.03
N THR A 35 -3.29 -2.35 -3.36
CA THR A 35 -3.58 -3.59 -4.10
C THR A 35 -2.47 -4.64 -3.92
N ASN A 36 -1.28 -4.21 -3.51
CA ASN A 36 -0.15 -5.05 -3.16
C ASN A 36 -0.01 -5.29 -1.64
N ALA A 37 -1.07 -5.06 -0.85
CA ALA A 37 -1.06 -5.36 0.56
C ALA A 37 -0.78 -6.86 0.78
N PRO A 38 0.06 -7.25 1.76
CA PRO A 38 0.35 -8.65 2.02
C PRO A 38 -0.90 -9.46 2.40
N VAL A 39 -1.15 -10.54 1.67
CA VAL A 39 -2.26 -11.48 1.91
C VAL A 39 -1.76 -12.82 2.41
N LYS A 40 -2.62 -13.60 3.08
CA LYS A 40 -2.32 -15.01 3.43
C LYS A 40 -2.98 -15.93 2.41
N VAL A 41 -2.18 -16.73 1.70
CA VAL A 41 -2.67 -17.75 0.75
C VAL A 41 -2.36 -19.15 1.26
N SER A 42 -3.25 -20.10 0.96
CA SER A 42 -2.98 -21.53 1.15
C SER A 42 -2.19 -22.04 -0.05
N LEU A 43 -0.95 -22.48 0.19
CA LEU A 43 -0.03 -22.92 -0.85
C LEU A 43 0.36 -24.38 -0.61
N THR A 44 0.44 -25.16 -1.68
CA THR A 44 1.09 -26.47 -1.71
C THR A 44 2.15 -26.47 -2.78
N VAL A 45 3.38 -26.88 -2.44
CA VAL A 45 4.51 -27.01 -3.36
C VAL A 45 4.90 -28.48 -3.42
N LYS A 46 4.98 -29.01 -4.65
CA LYS A 46 5.43 -30.38 -4.93
C LYS A 46 6.71 -30.29 -5.75
N GLY A 47 7.74 -30.99 -5.31
CA GLY A 47 8.96 -31.27 -6.05
C GLY A 47 8.99 -32.72 -6.54
N PRO A 48 10.11 -33.14 -7.14
CA PRO A 48 10.27 -34.48 -7.70
C PRO A 48 10.14 -35.58 -6.64
N ASP A 49 10.70 -35.37 -5.44
CA ASP A 49 10.69 -36.35 -4.34
C ASP A 49 9.46 -36.21 -3.42
N GLY A 50 8.45 -35.46 -3.86
CA GLY A 50 7.20 -35.26 -3.13
C GLY A 50 6.97 -33.85 -2.64
N ARG A 51 6.32 -33.70 -1.49
CA ARG A 51 5.76 -32.41 -1.05
C ARG A 51 6.79 -31.57 -0.29
N LEU A 52 7.23 -30.47 -0.88
CA LEU A 52 8.15 -29.50 -0.26
C LEU A 52 7.44 -28.60 0.75
N PHE A 53 6.20 -28.20 0.47
CA PHE A 53 5.44 -27.32 1.36
C PHE A 53 3.93 -27.56 1.28
N LYS A 54 3.25 -27.43 2.42
CA LYS A 54 1.79 -27.26 2.51
C LYS A 54 1.46 -26.39 3.72
N GLY A 55 0.82 -25.25 3.49
CA GLY A 55 0.42 -24.37 4.58
C GLY A 55 0.02 -22.98 4.11
N LYS A 56 -0.15 -22.07 5.07
CA LYS A 56 -0.41 -20.66 4.78
C LYS A 56 0.90 -19.89 4.66
N ILE A 57 1.04 -19.10 3.59
CA ILE A 57 2.14 -18.16 3.40
C ILE A 57 1.60 -16.74 3.28
N LYS A 58 2.30 -15.77 3.90
CA LYS A 58 1.99 -14.35 3.75
C LYS A 58 2.81 -13.84 2.57
N THR A 59 2.18 -13.24 1.58
CA THR A 59 2.83 -12.87 0.32
C THR A 59 2.25 -11.58 -0.28
N LYS A 60 3.05 -10.92 -1.10
CA LYS A 60 2.71 -9.77 -1.96
C LYS A 60 3.56 -9.84 -3.23
N GLY A 61 3.20 -9.08 -4.26
CA GLY A 61 4.04 -8.90 -5.45
C GLY A 61 5.40 -8.28 -5.12
N HIS A 62 6.47 -8.84 -5.67
CA HIS A 62 7.85 -8.40 -5.49
C HIS A 62 8.78 -8.97 -6.58
N ASP A 63 10.05 -8.57 -6.57
CA ASP A 63 11.10 -9.16 -7.42
C ASP A 63 11.51 -10.54 -6.90
N VAL A 64 11.52 -11.53 -7.77
CA VAL A 64 11.92 -12.90 -7.49
C VAL A 64 13.23 -13.18 -8.20
N THR A 65 14.18 -13.82 -7.50
CA THR A 65 15.48 -14.20 -8.08
C THR A 65 15.71 -15.69 -7.95
N THR A 66 15.93 -16.35 -9.08
CA THR A 66 16.33 -17.77 -9.13
C THR A 66 17.74 -17.90 -9.70
N ALA A 67 18.36 -19.08 -9.52
CA ALA A 67 19.74 -19.31 -9.90
C ALA A 67 19.94 -19.24 -11.42
N THR A 68 19.07 -19.90 -12.19
CA THR A 68 19.15 -19.91 -13.66
C THR A 68 18.35 -18.79 -14.29
N GLY A 69 17.19 -18.43 -13.71
CA GLY A 69 16.28 -17.43 -14.28
C GLY A 69 16.70 -15.98 -14.05
N GLY A 70 17.52 -15.69 -13.04
CA GLY A 70 17.86 -14.32 -12.67
C GLY A 70 16.71 -13.60 -11.95
N THR A 71 16.76 -12.28 -11.91
CA THR A 71 15.79 -11.43 -11.19
C THR A 71 14.67 -10.93 -12.11
N HIS A 72 13.41 -11.19 -11.73
CA HIS A 72 12.22 -10.76 -12.48
C HIS A 72 11.13 -10.19 -11.59
N ARG A 73 10.38 -9.23 -12.13
CA ARG A 73 9.24 -8.64 -11.44
C ARG A 73 8.05 -9.60 -11.45
N CYS A 74 7.69 -10.12 -10.27
CA CYS A 74 6.57 -11.03 -10.07
C CYS A 74 5.45 -10.38 -9.25
N ASP A 75 4.96 -9.22 -9.71
CA ASP A 75 3.95 -8.42 -9.02
C ASP A 75 2.63 -8.25 -9.79
N GLY A 76 2.42 -8.98 -10.89
CA GLY A 76 1.17 -8.93 -11.65
C GLY A 76 0.97 -7.68 -12.51
N THR A 77 1.90 -6.71 -12.48
CA THR A 77 1.88 -5.57 -13.41
C THR A 77 2.06 -5.99 -14.87
N ASN A 78 2.63 -7.17 -15.12
CA ASN A 78 2.77 -7.78 -16.43
C ASN A 78 3.41 -6.82 -17.47
N GLY A 79 4.62 -6.34 -17.18
CA GLY A 79 5.31 -5.38 -18.06
C GLY A 79 4.63 -4.01 -18.16
N GLY A 80 3.76 -3.67 -17.20
CA GLY A 80 2.97 -2.42 -17.20
C GLY A 80 1.59 -2.55 -17.84
N ALA A 81 1.19 -3.74 -18.31
CA ALA A 81 -0.15 -3.98 -18.83
C ALA A 81 -1.25 -3.83 -17.75
N ASN A 82 -0.92 -4.05 -16.48
CA ASN A 82 -1.80 -3.78 -15.34
C ASN A 82 -1.23 -2.62 -14.50
N PRO A 83 -2.08 -1.68 -14.04
CA PRO A 83 -1.64 -0.42 -13.45
C PRO A 83 -1.11 -0.55 -12.02
N SER A 84 -1.28 -1.68 -11.36
CA SER A 84 -0.93 -1.83 -9.95
C SER A 84 -0.44 -3.23 -9.62
N ALA A 85 0.49 -3.30 -8.65
CA ALA A 85 1.04 -4.55 -8.16
C ALA A 85 0.01 -5.33 -7.33
N VAL A 86 0.06 -6.65 -7.44
CA VAL A 86 -0.77 -7.63 -6.71
C VAL A 86 0.07 -8.85 -6.32
N PRO A 87 -0.35 -9.62 -5.31
CA PRO A 87 0.25 -10.92 -5.02
C PRO A 87 0.17 -11.87 -6.23
N THR A 88 1.25 -12.60 -6.51
CA THR A 88 1.32 -13.59 -7.59
C THR A 88 1.65 -14.99 -7.06
N PRO A 89 1.33 -16.07 -7.81
CA PRO A 89 1.75 -17.42 -7.43
C PRO A 89 3.27 -17.58 -7.31
N THR A 90 4.05 -16.95 -8.19
CA THR A 90 5.52 -17.01 -8.17
C THR A 90 6.09 -16.29 -6.95
N ALA A 91 5.57 -15.12 -6.59
CA ALA A 91 5.93 -14.44 -5.35
C ALA A 91 5.58 -15.30 -4.11
N ALA A 92 4.44 -15.99 -4.13
CA ALA A 92 4.05 -16.89 -3.05
C ALA A 92 4.97 -18.11 -2.91
N LEU A 93 5.43 -18.68 -4.04
CA LEU A 93 6.42 -19.75 -4.08
C LEU A 93 7.76 -19.27 -3.50
N ASP A 94 8.24 -18.10 -3.92
CA ASP A 94 9.49 -17.52 -3.42
C ASP A 94 9.44 -17.23 -1.90
N ASP A 95 8.34 -16.64 -1.43
CA ASP A 95 8.11 -16.42 0.00
C ASP A 95 8.11 -17.72 0.80
N ALA A 96 7.50 -18.78 0.26
CA ALA A 96 7.49 -20.08 0.90
C ALA A 96 8.88 -20.73 0.92
N ALA A 97 9.62 -20.65 -0.19
CA ALA A 97 10.98 -21.14 -0.31
C ALA A 97 11.90 -20.49 0.72
N ARG A 98 11.90 -19.16 0.80
CA ARG A 98 12.68 -18.39 1.79
C ARG A 98 12.28 -18.75 3.22
N LYS A 99 10.99 -18.83 3.50
CA LYS A 99 10.48 -19.10 4.86
C LYS A 99 10.74 -20.55 5.31
N ARG A 100 10.81 -21.50 4.39
CA ARG A 100 10.92 -22.93 4.68
C ARG A 100 12.24 -23.55 4.27
N HIS A 101 13.18 -22.74 3.79
CA HIS A 101 14.54 -23.12 3.45
C HIS A 101 14.62 -24.27 2.43
N PHE A 102 13.69 -24.32 1.47
CA PHE A 102 13.84 -25.18 0.29
C PHE A 102 14.27 -24.33 -0.91
N THR A 103 15.01 -24.94 -1.83
CA THR A 103 15.43 -24.31 -3.07
C THR A 103 14.42 -24.61 -4.18
N TRP A 104 14.34 -23.70 -5.14
CA TRP A 104 13.66 -23.92 -6.41
C TRP A 104 14.39 -23.10 -7.48
N ASP A 105 14.26 -23.53 -8.73
CA ASP A 105 14.84 -22.84 -9.87
C ASP A 105 13.89 -22.94 -11.06
N GLY A 106 14.04 -22.03 -12.01
CA GLY A 106 13.22 -21.95 -13.21
C GLY A 106 13.86 -21.03 -14.24
N THR A 107 13.79 -21.44 -15.51
CA THR A 107 14.16 -20.62 -16.67
C THR A 107 13.03 -19.64 -17.00
N TRP A 108 13.37 -18.44 -17.45
CA TRP A 108 12.42 -17.39 -17.85
C TRP A 108 12.37 -17.23 -19.36
#